data_AF-A0A7W1TPJ5-F1
#
_entry.id   AF-A0A7W1TPJ5-F1
#
_cell.length_a   1.000
_cell.length_b   1.000
_cell.length_c   1.000
_cell.angle_alpha   90.00
_cell.angle_beta   90.00
_cell.angle_gamma   90.00
#
_symmetry.space_group_name_H-M   'P 1'
#
loop_
_entity.id
_entity.type
_entity.pdbx_description
1 polymer ?
#
loop_
_entity_poly.entity_id
_entity_poly.type
_entity_poly.pdbx_seq_one_letter_code
_entity_poly.pdbx_strand_id
1 'polypeptide(L)'
;MQTDPGYQAALDYLYSFINYEAKMPPSPEHARFNLARMAGLLAALGQPHEHWPSIVVAGTKGKGSTAAMIEAMLCAGGYRTGFYTSPHLHSWRERVQVNRQLITQSDVVRLMKRLEQQVVVLPAELGPPTMFELATALAFVYFAEQQIDVAVLEIGLGGRYDTVNVVTPKVAVITPISFDHMAVLGNTLTKIAGAKAGIIKPGVPVVSAVQPLEAAAVIRAEAAAQAAPLWIAEAEGLRGPASSTPYQVQPAAELVALRGAHQVENARLALGVIQLLRGAGLQVEPVAMEQGLRTVRWPGRGEILAQHPTILVDGAMNRASAERLREAWRAIPHQRLILVFGALADKDIEGMAEVLVPEAAIVIVTRSRHPRSASETQVASAVAPYLHGASYQTADVSPALELARQFAAPDDLICVTGSLFVAAAAREALGCSEERD
;
A
#
# COMPACT_ATOMS: atom_id res chain seq x y z
N MET A 1 -7.51 -18.29 16.96
CA MET A 1 -6.45 -17.79 17.85
C MET A 1 -7.11 -16.76 18.75
N GLN A 2 -7.02 -16.87 20.07
CA GLN A 2 -7.65 -15.90 20.97
C GLN A 2 -6.67 -14.73 21.13
N THR A 3 -7.09 -13.52 20.76
CA THR A 3 -6.27 -12.31 20.86
C THR A 3 -5.90 -12.05 22.33
N ASP A 4 -4.64 -11.70 22.62
CA ASP A 4 -4.21 -11.35 23.98
C ASP A 4 -5.08 -10.18 24.49
N PRO A 5 -5.72 -10.29 25.67
CA PRO A 5 -6.58 -9.22 26.20
C PRO A 5 -5.87 -7.87 26.33
N GLY A 6 -4.58 -7.87 26.66
CA GLY A 6 -3.76 -6.66 26.72
C GLY A 6 -3.52 -6.04 25.35
N TYR A 7 -3.31 -6.88 24.33
CA TYR A 7 -3.19 -6.42 22.95
C TYR A 7 -4.50 -5.83 22.42
N GLN A 8 -5.63 -6.47 22.68
CA GLN A 8 -6.94 -5.92 22.31
C GLN A 8 -7.16 -4.57 23.00
N ALA A 9 -6.85 -4.44 24.29
CA ALA A 9 -6.96 -3.16 25.00
C ALA A 9 -6.05 -2.06 24.41
N ALA A 10 -4.85 -2.43 23.95
CA ALA A 10 -3.95 -1.48 23.27
C ALA A 10 -4.50 -1.02 21.91
N LEU A 11 -5.13 -1.92 21.15
CA LEU A 11 -5.83 -1.57 19.91
C LEU A 11 -7.06 -0.70 20.19
N ASP A 12 -7.88 -1.05 21.19
CA ASP A 12 -9.06 -0.26 21.57
C ASP A 12 -8.66 1.17 21.96
N TYR A 13 -7.56 1.32 22.73
CA TYR A 13 -6.99 2.63 23.03
C TYR A 13 -6.57 3.37 21.75
N LEU A 14 -5.82 2.73 20.85
CA LEU A 14 -5.41 3.32 19.58
C LEU A 14 -6.61 3.78 18.72
N TYR A 15 -7.65 2.96 18.63
CA TYR A 15 -8.86 3.23 17.85
C TYR A 15 -9.82 4.23 18.53
N SER A 16 -9.59 4.57 19.81
CA SER A 16 -10.33 5.65 20.48
C SER A 16 -9.97 7.04 19.94
N PHE A 17 -8.79 7.19 19.33
CA PHE A 17 -8.36 8.44 18.73
C PHE A 17 -8.99 8.66 17.36
N ILE A 18 -9.01 9.92 16.93
CA ILE A 18 -9.59 10.30 15.64
C ILE A 18 -8.85 9.55 14.53
N ASN A 19 -9.59 8.70 13.81
CA ASN A 19 -9.08 7.95 12.69
C ASN A 19 -9.43 8.64 11.37
N TYR A 20 -8.47 9.38 10.81
CA TYR A 20 -8.66 10.03 9.52
C TYR A 20 -8.59 9.09 8.30
N GLU A 21 -8.25 7.81 8.48
CA GLU A 21 -8.46 6.78 7.43
C GLU A 21 -9.96 6.47 7.25
N ALA A 22 -10.76 6.72 8.29
CA ALA A 22 -12.21 6.47 8.31
C ALA A 22 -13.07 7.75 8.20
N LYS A 23 -12.52 8.91 8.57
CA LYS A 23 -13.22 10.22 8.56
C LYS A 23 -12.28 11.29 7.98
N MET A 24 -12.80 12.34 7.34
CA MET A 24 -11.91 13.38 6.80
C MET A 24 -11.45 14.36 7.89
N PRO A 25 -10.21 14.91 7.80
CA PRO A 25 -9.88 16.10 8.56
C PRO A 25 -10.79 17.26 8.13
N PRO A 26 -11.28 18.09 9.07
CA PRO A 26 -12.31 19.09 8.78
C PRO A 26 -11.82 20.23 7.89
N SER A 27 -10.50 20.45 7.77
CA SER A 27 -9.93 21.39 6.80
C SER A 27 -8.45 21.09 6.49
N PRO A 28 -7.88 21.67 5.41
CA PRO A 28 -6.44 21.61 5.12
C PRO A 28 -5.56 22.20 6.24
N GLU A 29 -6.08 23.16 7.00
CA GLU A 29 -5.38 23.73 8.16
C GLU A 29 -5.27 22.71 9.30
N HIS A 30 -6.32 21.93 9.56
CA HIS A 30 -6.25 20.82 10.52
C HIS A 30 -5.24 19.75 10.09
N ALA A 31 -5.13 19.48 8.79
CA ALA A 31 -4.12 18.56 8.26
C ALA A 31 -2.69 19.08 8.47
N ARG A 32 -2.45 20.40 8.40
CA ARG A 32 -1.12 20.98 8.68
C ARG A 32 -0.65 20.71 10.10
N PHE A 33 -1.56 20.72 11.06
CA PHE A 33 -1.22 20.39 12.45
C PHE A 33 -0.75 18.93 12.61
N ASN A 34 -0.99 18.05 11.64
CA ASN A 34 -0.51 16.67 11.72
C ASN A 34 1.01 16.61 11.90
N LEU A 35 1.76 17.40 11.12
CA LEU A 35 3.21 17.41 11.20
C LEU A 35 3.71 18.07 12.48
N ALA A 36 3.05 19.15 12.94
CA ALA A 36 3.41 19.81 14.18
C ALA A 36 3.16 18.90 15.40
N ARG A 37 1.99 18.24 15.46
CA ARG A 37 1.68 17.22 16.48
C ARG A 37 2.66 16.06 16.43
N MET A 38 2.91 15.51 15.24
CA MET A 38 3.84 14.40 15.07
C MET A 38 5.26 14.77 15.52
N ALA A 39 5.75 15.96 15.16
CA ALA A 39 7.05 16.45 15.59
C ALA A 39 7.11 16.64 17.12
N GLY A 40 6.08 17.21 17.72
CA GLY A 40 5.97 17.34 19.18
C GLY A 40 5.97 15.98 19.90
N LEU A 41 5.21 15.01 19.38
CA LEU A 41 5.16 13.66 19.91
C LEU A 41 6.51 12.95 19.80
N LEU A 42 7.20 13.07 18.65
CA LEU A 42 8.51 12.48 18.46
C LEU A 42 9.58 13.16 19.32
N ALA A 43 9.51 14.47 19.54
CA ALA A 43 10.39 15.18 20.46
C ALA A 43 10.26 14.64 21.89
N ALA A 44 9.03 14.45 22.37
CA ALA A 44 8.77 13.82 23.67
C ALA A 44 9.28 12.37 23.77
N LEU A 45 9.37 11.67 22.64
CA LEU A 45 9.87 10.29 22.55
C LEU A 45 11.39 10.19 22.34
N GLY A 46 12.11 11.31 22.34
CA GLY A 46 13.57 11.34 22.10
C GLY A 46 13.96 11.20 20.63
N GLN A 47 13.14 11.74 19.73
CA GLN A 47 13.37 11.83 18.28
C GLN A 47 13.78 10.50 17.62
N PRO A 48 13.03 9.39 17.83
CA PRO A 48 13.46 8.06 17.38
C PRO A 48 13.67 7.93 15.86
N HIS A 49 12.96 8.76 15.08
CA HIS A 49 13.09 8.86 13.62
C HIS A 49 14.43 9.41 13.10
N GLU A 50 15.30 9.95 13.97
CA GLU A 50 16.63 10.46 13.59
C GLU A 50 17.73 9.39 13.72
N HIS A 51 17.42 8.23 14.29
CA HIS A 51 18.40 7.16 14.55
C HIS A 51 18.64 6.22 13.37
N TRP A 52 17.87 6.33 12.28
CA TRP A 52 17.98 5.47 11.11
C TRP A 52 17.68 6.24 9.82
N PRO A 53 18.33 5.92 8.69
CA PRO A 53 17.98 6.49 7.39
C PRO A 53 16.65 5.91 6.90
N SER A 54 15.98 6.63 5.99
CA SER A 54 14.68 6.19 5.45
C SER A 54 14.54 6.36 3.95
N ILE A 55 13.63 5.56 3.39
CA ILE A 55 13.09 5.65 2.03
C ILE A 55 11.59 5.88 2.17
N VAL A 56 11.07 6.97 1.61
CA VAL A 56 9.64 7.32 1.75
C VAL A 56 8.93 7.14 0.41
N VAL A 57 7.83 6.38 0.41
CA VAL A 57 7.08 6.02 -0.80
C VAL A 57 5.68 6.63 -0.79
N ALA A 58 5.42 7.56 -1.71
CA ALA A 58 4.12 8.14 -2.01
C ALA A 58 3.60 7.68 -3.39
N GLY A 59 2.33 7.97 -3.68
CA GLY A 59 1.69 7.63 -4.95
C GLY A 59 0.22 7.25 -4.80
N THR A 60 -0.47 6.96 -5.89
CA THR A 60 -1.87 6.49 -5.84
C THR A 60 -1.93 4.96 -5.86
N LYS A 61 -1.21 4.32 -6.78
CA LYS A 61 -1.17 2.86 -6.93
C LYS A 61 0.28 2.36 -6.86
N GLY A 62 0.48 1.14 -6.39
CA GLY A 62 1.80 0.52 -6.33
C GLY A 62 2.65 0.87 -5.10
N LYS A 63 2.26 1.83 -4.25
CA LYS A 63 3.01 2.23 -3.03
C LYS A 63 3.52 1.04 -2.21
N GLY A 64 2.60 0.26 -1.64
CA GLY A 64 2.94 -0.94 -0.87
C GLY A 64 3.76 -1.97 -1.64
N SER A 65 3.46 -2.23 -2.93
CA SER A 65 4.23 -3.17 -3.75
C SER A 65 5.67 -2.69 -3.96
N THR A 66 5.86 -1.43 -4.35
CA THR A 66 7.18 -0.81 -4.54
C THR A 66 7.94 -0.79 -3.22
N ALA A 67 7.29 -0.42 -2.11
CA ALA A 67 7.90 -0.43 -0.79
C ALA A 67 8.35 -1.85 -0.40
N ALA A 68 7.50 -2.87 -0.61
CA ALA A 68 7.83 -4.27 -0.32
C ALA A 68 8.98 -4.79 -1.19
N MET A 69 9.06 -4.38 -2.46
CA MET A 69 10.18 -4.73 -3.35
C MET A 69 11.49 -4.06 -2.91
N ILE A 70 11.46 -2.78 -2.55
CA ILE A 70 12.63 -2.05 -2.02
C ILE A 70 13.13 -2.76 -0.75
N GLU A 71 12.22 -3.04 0.18
CA GLU A 71 12.53 -3.71 1.43
C GLU A 71 13.11 -5.11 1.21
N ALA A 72 12.51 -5.91 0.33
CA ALA A 72 12.97 -7.27 0.07
C ALA A 72 14.40 -7.29 -0.52
N MET A 73 14.74 -6.33 -1.38
CA MET A 73 16.09 -6.19 -1.92
C MET A 73 17.11 -5.74 -0.86
N LEU A 74 16.72 -4.83 0.03
CA LEU A 74 17.57 -4.41 1.16
C LEU A 74 17.81 -5.57 2.12
N CYS A 75 16.75 -6.29 2.51
CA CYS A 75 16.85 -7.44 3.39
C CYS A 75 17.72 -8.56 2.76
N ALA A 76 17.56 -8.83 1.46
CA ALA A 76 18.42 -9.78 0.74
C ALA A 76 19.89 -9.30 0.65
N GLY A 77 20.11 -7.99 0.70
CA GLY A 77 21.45 -7.37 0.81
C GLY A 77 22.05 -7.43 2.21
N GLY A 78 21.36 -8.03 3.19
CA GLY A 78 21.85 -8.17 4.56
C GLY A 78 21.53 -7.00 5.49
N TYR A 79 20.76 -6.01 5.04
CA TYR A 79 20.31 -4.90 5.88
C TYR A 79 19.20 -5.33 6.82
N ARG A 80 19.25 -4.87 8.07
CA ARG A 80 18.12 -4.93 9.00
C ARG A 80 17.11 -3.85 8.64
N THR A 81 15.98 -4.22 8.09
CA THR A 81 14.98 -3.30 7.55
C THR A 81 13.87 -3.03 8.56
N GLY A 82 13.43 -1.77 8.68
CA GLY A 82 12.12 -1.42 9.22
C GLY A 82 11.13 -1.21 8.07
N PHE A 83 9.94 -1.78 8.17
CA PHE A 83 8.91 -1.65 7.14
C PHE A 83 7.61 -1.12 7.74
N TYR A 84 7.17 0.04 7.23
CA TYR A 84 5.91 0.67 7.64
C TYR A 84 4.95 0.80 6.46
N THR A 85 3.74 0.26 6.61
CA THR A 85 2.73 0.21 5.54
C THR A 85 1.33 0.52 6.04
N SER A 86 0.43 0.88 5.14
CA SER A 86 -1.00 1.02 5.42
C SER A 86 -1.86 0.86 4.16
N PRO A 87 -3.11 0.40 4.30
CA PRO A 87 -3.68 -0.25 5.50
C PRO A 87 -3.14 -1.70 5.66
N HIS A 88 -3.58 -2.42 6.70
CA HIS A 88 -3.36 -3.86 6.86
C HIS A 88 -4.49 -4.69 6.24
N LEU A 89 -4.25 -5.99 6.02
CA LEU A 89 -5.26 -6.96 5.59
C LEU A 89 -5.96 -7.65 6.76
N HIS A 90 -5.22 -8.25 7.71
CA HIS A 90 -5.81 -9.06 8.79
C HIS A 90 -5.44 -8.60 10.20
N SER A 91 -4.20 -8.21 10.42
CA SER A 91 -3.72 -7.71 11.72
C SER A 91 -3.09 -6.34 11.60
N TRP A 92 -3.36 -5.47 12.56
CA TRP A 92 -2.73 -4.16 12.71
C TRP A 92 -1.20 -4.26 12.70
N ARG A 93 -0.64 -5.35 13.23
CA ARG A 93 0.80 -5.62 13.28
C ARG A 93 1.44 -5.69 11.90
N GLU A 94 0.68 -5.98 10.83
CA GLU A 94 1.16 -5.92 9.44
C GLU A 94 1.68 -4.52 9.07
N ARG A 95 1.23 -3.47 9.75
CA ARG A 95 1.70 -2.10 9.53
C ARG A 95 3.13 -1.87 10.00
N VAL A 96 3.67 -2.67 10.93
CA VAL A 96 4.98 -2.46 11.55
C VAL A 96 5.79 -3.75 11.56
N GLN A 97 6.85 -3.82 10.77
CA GLN A 97 7.65 -5.03 10.62
C GLN A 97 9.14 -4.72 10.67
N VAL A 98 9.94 -5.68 11.18
CA VAL A 98 11.41 -5.66 11.09
C VAL A 98 11.87 -6.94 10.42
N ASN A 99 12.64 -6.85 9.33
CA ASN A 99 13.01 -7.99 8.48
C ASN A 99 11.80 -8.83 8.06
N ARG A 100 10.70 -8.16 7.67
CA ARG A 100 9.39 -8.77 7.36
C ARG A 100 8.76 -9.60 8.49
N GLN A 101 9.26 -9.51 9.71
CA GLN A 101 8.62 -10.08 10.90
C GLN A 101 7.71 -9.03 11.54
N LEU A 102 6.47 -9.42 11.80
CA LEU A 102 5.49 -8.56 12.46
C LEU A 102 5.97 -8.17 13.87
N ILE A 103 5.79 -6.91 14.25
CA ILE A 103 5.94 -6.50 15.66
C ILE A 103 5.16 -7.44 16.57
N THR A 104 5.67 -7.80 17.75
CA THR A 104 4.96 -8.73 18.65
C THR A 104 3.77 -8.07 19.33
N GLN A 105 2.74 -8.84 19.71
CA GLN A 105 1.62 -8.31 20.51
C GLN A 105 2.12 -7.65 21.81
N SER A 106 3.11 -8.27 22.48
CA SER A 106 3.74 -7.73 23.69
C SER A 106 4.46 -6.40 23.46
N ASP A 107 5.13 -6.23 22.32
CA ASP A 107 5.76 -4.95 21.96
C ASP A 107 4.73 -3.88 21.66
N VAL A 108 3.63 -4.22 20.99
CA VAL A 108 2.51 -3.27 20.78
C VAL A 108 1.97 -2.78 22.12
N VAL A 109 1.68 -3.69 23.06
CA VAL A 109 1.18 -3.33 24.40
C VAL A 109 2.17 -2.42 25.13
N ARG A 110 3.45 -2.81 25.17
CA ARG A 110 4.50 -2.07 25.86
C ARG A 110 4.68 -0.66 25.28
N LEU A 111 4.74 -0.55 23.95
CA LEU A 111 4.94 0.73 23.26
C LEU A 111 3.70 1.61 23.33
N MET A 112 2.50 1.04 23.27
CA MET A 112 1.27 1.83 23.44
C MET A 112 1.19 2.46 24.82
N LYS A 113 1.55 1.71 25.88
CA LYS A 113 1.63 2.24 27.25
C LYS A 113 2.67 3.36 27.38
N ARG A 114 3.81 3.24 26.69
CA ARG A 114 4.81 4.31 26.63
C ARG A 114 4.27 5.56 25.93
N LEU A 115 3.54 5.39 24.83
CA LEU A 115 2.92 6.50 24.10
C LEU A 115 1.84 7.21 24.92
N GLU A 116 0.97 6.47 25.60
CA GLU A 116 -0.08 7.03 26.45
C GLU A 116 0.49 8.04 27.47
N GLN A 117 1.64 7.74 28.06
CA GLN A 117 2.34 8.66 28.98
C GLN A 117 2.81 9.95 28.31
N GLN A 118 3.19 9.88 27.02
CA GLN A 118 3.65 11.05 26.27
C GLN A 118 2.50 11.89 25.70
N VAL A 119 1.34 11.29 25.41
CA VAL A 119 0.17 12.03 24.94
C VAL A 119 -0.29 13.08 25.97
N VAL A 120 -0.18 12.76 27.26
CA VAL A 120 -0.59 13.64 28.36
C VAL A 120 0.27 14.91 28.47
N VAL A 121 1.52 14.87 28.00
CA VAL A 121 2.46 16.00 28.10
C VAL A 121 2.58 16.81 26.81
N LEU A 122 1.81 16.46 25.76
CA LEU A 122 1.77 17.26 24.54
C LEU A 122 1.17 18.65 24.81
N PRO A 123 1.73 19.72 24.23
CA PRO A 123 1.17 21.05 24.35
C PRO A 123 -0.29 21.09 23.90
N ALA A 124 -1.17 21.65 24.73
CA ALA A 124 -2.61 21.64 24.52
C ALA A 124 -3.02 22.31 23.20
N GLU A 125 -2.24 23.30 22.74
CA GLU A 125 -2.43 24.02 21.48
C GLU A 125 -2.29 23.14 20.22
N LEU A 126 -1.58 22.01 20.32
CA LEU A 126 -1.46 21.08 19.20
C LEU A 126 -2.68 20.15 19.07
N GLY A 127 -3.46 20.02 20.14
CA GLY A 127 -4.58 19.09 20.26
C GLY A 127 -4.14 17.63 20.45
N PRO A 128 -5.09 16.71 20.70
CA PRO A 128 -4.79 15.30 20.85
C PRO A 128 -4.26 14.72 19.53
N PRO A 129 -3.37 13.72 19.58
CA PRO A 129 -2.90 13.06 18.38
C PRO A 129 -4.02 12.28 17.68
N THR A 130 -3.81 11.97 16.42
CA THR A 130 -4.67 11.07 15.66
C THR A 130 -4.24 9.62 15.83
N MET A 131 -5.13 8.69 15.48
CA MET A 131 -4.80 7.25 15.45
C MET A 131 -3.54 6.99 14.60
N PHE A 132 -3.43 7.64 13.45
CA PHE A 132 -2.30 7.43 12.53
C PHE A 132 -0.99 8.05 13.05
N GLU A 133 -1.05 9.17 13.76
CA GLU A 133 0.12 9.77 14.45
C GLU A 133 0.67 8.83 15.52
N LEU A 134 -0.21 8.25 16.36
CA LEU A 134 0.19 7.26 17.36
C LEU A 134 0.77 5.99 16.74
N ALA A 135 0.12 5.46 15.70
CA ALA A 135 0.61 4.28 14.99
C ALA A 135 2.00 4.51 14.37
N THR A 136 2.21 5.68 13.76
CA THR A 136 3.50 6.06 13.17
C THR A 136 4.57 6.23 14.25
N ALA A 137 4.24 6.89 15.36
CA ALA A 137 5.17 7.10 16.47
C ALA A 137 5.58 5.77 17.11
N LEU A 138 4.63 4.84 17.27
CA LEU A 138 4.89 3.48 17.74
C LEU A 138 5.90 2.78 16.83
N ALA A 139 5.68 2.81 15.52
CA ALA A 139 6.58 2.21 14.54
C ALA A 139 7.99 2.81 14.64
N PHE A 140 8.11 4.13 14.76
CA PHE A 140 9.41 4.79 14.82
C PHE A 140 10.19 4.47 16.09
N VAL A 141 9.51 4.41 17.25
CA VAL A 141 10.12 3.95 18.50
C VAL A 141 10.56 2.50 18.38
N TYR A 142 9.70 1.63 17.83
CA TYR A 142 10.04 0.22 17.62
C TYR A 142 11.28 0.06 16.74
N PHE A 143 11.35 0.77 15.62
CA PHE A 143 12.50 0.75 14.71
C PHE A 143 13.80 1.21 15.39
N ALA A 144 13.74 2.25 16.22
CA ALA A 144 14.90 2.70 17.00
C ALA A 144 15.33 1.64 18.04
N GLU A 145 14.39 1.02 18.76
CA GLU A 145 14.69 -0.05 19.73
C GLU A 145 15.26 -1.30 19.05
N GLN A 146 14.82 -1.60 17.83
CA GLN A 146 15.29 -2.73 17.03
C GLN A 146 16.62 -2.44 16.31
N GLN A 147 17.16 -1.23 16.40
CA GLN A 147 18.43 -0.84 15.77
C GLN A 147 18.48 -1.21 14.27
N ILE A 148 17.43 -0.86 13.53
CA ILE A 148 17.38 -1.09 12.09
C ILE A 148 18.44 -0.28 11.35
N ASP A 149 18.90 -0.78 10.20
CA ASP A 149 19.85 -0.08 9.34
C ASP A 149 19.15 0.92 8.40
N VAL A 150 17.89 0.65 8.02
CA VAL A 150 17.12 1.49 7.10
C VAL A 150 15.62 1.22 7.24
N ALA A 151 14.81 2.28 7.22
CA ALA A 151 13.35 2.18 7.16
C ALA A 151 12.81 2.39 5.74
N VAL A 152 11.86 1.56 5.32
CA VAL A 152 11.02 1.79 4.13
C VAL A 152 9.63 2.17 4.61
N LEU A 153 9.24 3.42 4.35
CA LEU A 153 8.04 4.03 4.91
C LEU A 153 7.04 4.36 3.81
N GLU A 154 5.88 3.72 3.80
CA GLU A 154 4.78 4.09 2.93
C GLU A 154 3.98 5.24 3.52
N ILE A 155 3.69 6.24 2.68
CA ILE A 155 2.76 7.32 2.99
C ILE A 155 1.33 6.79 3.05
N GLY A 156 0.60 7.08 4.12
CA GLY A 156 -0.80 6.68 4.27
C GLY A 156 -1.71 7.42 3.31
N LEU A 157 -1.71 8.76 3.37
CA LEU A 157 -2.58 9.60 2.53
C LEU A 157 -1.89 10.88 2.06
N GLY A 158 -1.96 11.13 0.75
CA GLY A 158 -1.39 12.33 0.17
C GLY A 158 0.14 12.28 0.18
N GLY A 159 0.76 12.92 1.17
CA GLY A 159 2.21 13.06 1.31
C GLY A 159 2.59 14.27 2.14
N ARG A 160 2.27 15.48 1.65
CA ARG A 160 2.66 16.77 2.25
C ARG A 160 2.38 16.90 3.74
N TYR A 161 1.22 16.41 4.19
CA TYR A 161 0.78 16.47 5.58
C TYR A 161 0.55 15.08 6.20
N ASP A 162 1.12 14.06 5.57
CA ASP A 162 1.13 12.72 6.13
C ASP A 162 2.11 12.67 7.31
N THR A 163 1.80 11.89 8.34
CA THR A 163 2.61 11.80 9.56
C THR A 163 4.02 11.28 9.31
N VAL A 164 4.17 10.39 8.32
CA VAL A 164 5.48 9.88 7.90
C VAL A 164 6.36 11.00 7.34
N ASN A 165 5.76 12.06 6.79
CA ASN A 165 6.49 13.16 6.16
C ASN A 165 7.23 14.08 7.17
N VAL A 166 7.23 13.75 8.46
CA VAL A 166 8.13 14.36 9.46
C VAL A 166 9.60 14.00 9.20
N VAL A 167 9.88 12.86 8.58
CA VAL A 167 11.25 12.41 8.30
C VAL A 167 11.89 13.18 7.14
N THR A 168 13.23 13.18 7.10
CA THR A 168 14.01 13.55 5.91
C THR A 168 14.63 12.27 5.33
N PRO A 169 14.11 11.75 4.21
CA PRO A 169 14.58 10.47 3.68
C PRO A 169 15.90 10.62 2.91
N LYS A 170 16.57 9.50 2.67
CA LYS A 170 17.67 9.40 1.70
C LYS A 170 17.17 9.53 0.26
N VAL A 171 15.93 9.11 0.01
CA VAL A 171 15.27 9.23 -1.28
C VAL A 171 13.76 9.24 -1.11
N ALA A 172 13.09 10.15 -1.81
CA ALA A 172 11.64 10.18 -1.94
C ALA A 172 11.22 9.39 -3.20
N VAL A 173 10.17 8.59 -3.10
CA VAL A 173 9.70 7.72 -4.19
C VAL A 173 8.25 8.07 -4.52
N ILE A 174 7.96 8.30 -5.79
CA ILE A 174 6.61 8.63 -6.26
C ILE A 174 6.16 7.56 -7.27
N THR A 175 5.30 6.65 -6.82
CA THR A 175 4.64 5.66 -7.68
C THR A 175 3.56 6.33 -8.55
N PRO A 176 2.91 5.62 -9.50
CA PRO A 176 1.92 6.22 -10.39
C PRO A 176 0.82 7.00 -9.65
N ILE A 177 0.55 8.21 -10.15
CA ILE A 177 -0.49 9.11 -9.67
C ILE A 177 -1.71 9.01 -10.58
N SER A 178 -2.86 8.74 -9.96
CA SER A 178 -4.17 8.71 -10.60
C SER A 178 -5.22 9.31 -9.66
N PHE A 179 -6.45 9.46 -10.17
CA PHE A 179 -7.61 9.86 -9.37
C PHE A 179 -7.90 8.81 -8.29
N ASP A 180 -7.78 9.22 -7.03
CA ASP A 180 -8.21 8.50 -5.83
C ASP A 180 -8.27 9.50 -4.67
N HIS A 181 -9.07 9.21 -3.65
CA HIS A 181 -9.26 10.10 -2.50
C HIS A 181 -9.62 11.56 -2.87
N MET A 182 -10.39 11.76 -3.95
CA MET A 182 -10.70 13.10 -4.49
C MET A 182 -11.42 14.01 -3.50
N ALA A 183 -12.18 13.43 -2.56
CA ALA A 183 -12.79 14.17 -1.47
C ALA A 183 -11.75 14.87 -0.56
N VAL A 184 -10.56 14.28 -0.41
CA VAL A 184 -9.50 14.79 0.48
C VAL A 184 -8.41 15.55 -0.28
N LEU A 185 -7.93 14.97 -1.38
CA LEU A 185 -6.78 15.49 -2.12
C LEU A 185 -7.17 16.46 -3.23
N GLY A 186 -8.46 16.66 -3.45
CA GLY A 186 -9.01 17.50 -4.50
C GLY A 186 -9.39 16.73 -5.77
N ASN A 187 -10.10 17.43 -6.66
CA ASN A 187 -10.75 16.88 -7.83
C ASN A 187 -9.94 16.95 -9.14
N THR A 188 -8.63 17.23 -9.07
CA THR A 188 -7.75 17.31 -10.25
C THR A 188 -6.45 16.56 -9.99
N LEU A 189 -5.82 15.99 -11.02
CA LEU A 189 -4.52 15.32 -10.85
C LEU A 189 -3.44 16.30 -10.39
N THR A 190 -3.50 17.57 -10.77
CA THR A 190 -2.59 18.62 -10.26
C THR A 190 -2.64 18.74 -8.74
N LYS A 191 -3.84 18.77 -8.14
CA LYS A 191 -3.99 18.85 -6.67
C LYS A 191 -3.47 17.58 -5.99
N ILE A 192 -3.84 16.41 -6.53
CA ILE A 192 -3.40 15.10 -6.03
C ILE A 192 -1.87 14.98 -6.11
N ALA A 193 -1.27 15.42 -7.23
CA ALA A 193 0.17 15.45 -7.44
C ALA A 193 0.87 16.41 -6.48
N GLY A 194 0.32 17.60 -6.23
CA GLY A 194 0.90 18.57 -5.30
C GLY A 194 0.89 18.09 -3.85
N ALA A 195 -0.12 17.31 -3.45
CA ALA A 195 -0.15 16.64 -2.16
C ALA A 195 0.94 15.55 -2.07
N LYS A 196 1.11 14.73 -3.10
CA LYS A 196 2.09 13.63 -3.13
C LYS A 196 3.53 14.12 -3.25
N ALA A 197 3.78 15.11 -4.10
CA ALA A 197 5.09 15.73 -4.28
C ALA A 197 5.58 16.44 -3.00
N GLY A 198 4.71 16.72 -2.04
CA GLY A 198 5.10 17.31 -0.74
C GLY A 198 6.00 16.42 0.14
N ILE A 199 6.32 15.19 -0.28
CA ILE A 199 7.37 14.37 0.35
C ILE A 199 8.79 14.72 -0.13
N ILE A 200 8.91 15.50 -1.22
CA ILE A 200 10.20 15.94 -1.75
C ILE A 200 10.80 16.93 -0.75
N LYS A 201 12.05 16.70 -0.36
CA LYS A 201 12.78 17.51 0.63
C LYS A 201 13.96 18.24 -0.02
N PRO A 202 14.43 19.36 0.57
CA PRO A 202 15.56 20.11 0.06
C PRO A 202 16.78 19.24 -0.24
N GLY A 203 17.26 19.24 -1.48
CA GLY A 203 18.47 18.51 -1.92
C GLY A 203 18.36 16.98 -1.91
N VAL A 204 17.25 16.40 -1.43
CA VAL A 204 17.05 14.95 -1.38
C VAL A 204 16.62 14.44 -2.75
N PRO A 205 17.25 13.39 -3.31
CA PRO A 205 16.83 12.86 -4.60
C PRO A 205 15.41 12.30 -4.56
N VAL A 206 14.71 12.43 -5.69
CA VAL A 206 13.38 11.86 -5.90
C VAL A 206 13.38 10.93 -7.10
N VAL A 207 12.78 9.75 -6.93
CA VAL A 207 12.59 8.75 -7.99
C VAL A 207 11.09 8.63 -8.27
N SER A 208 10.67 8.97 -9.48
CA SER A 208 9.27 8.89 -9.90
C SER A 208 9.07 7.81 -10.96
N ALA A 209 7.93 7.12 -10.91
CA ALA A 209 7.40 6.44 -12.09
C ALA A 209 7.14 7.45 -13.22
N VAL A 210 6.92 6.96 -14.44
CA VAL A 210 6.31 7.77 -15.51
C VAL A 210 4.91 8.22 -15.07
N GLN A 211 4.59 9.49 -15.31
CA GLN A 211 3.34 10.12 -14.86
C GLN A 211 2.59 10.76 -16.03
N PRO A 212 1.26 10.94 -15.90
CA PRO A 212 0.52 11.86 -16.77
C PRO A 212 1.16 13.25 -16.79
N LEU A 213 1.07 13.94 -17.94
CA LEU A 213 1.78 15.20 -18.18
C LEU A 213 1.56 16.24 -17.07
N GLU A 214 0.33 16.41 -16.61
CA GLU A 214 -0.03 17.37 -15.56
C GLU A 214 0.56 17.01 -14.18
N ALA A 215 0.58 15.73 -13.81
CA ALA A 215 1.22 15.27 -12.57
C ALA A 215 2.75 15.38 -12.66
N ALA A 216 3.32 15.05 -13.82
CA ALA A 216 4.76 15.16 -14.08
C ALA A 216 5.25 16.61 -13.98
N ALA A 217 4.46 17.57 -14.46
CA ALA A 217 4.76 19.00 -14.36
C ALA A 217 4.82 19.47 -12.90
N VAL A 218 3.88 19.03 -12.06
CA VAL A 218 3.88 19.35 -10.62
C VAL A 218 5.08 18.76 -9.90
N ILE A 219 5.42 17.49 -10.16
CA ILE A 219 6.58 16.84 -9.55
C ILE A 219 7.88 17.55 -9.97
N ARG A 220 8.01 17.92 -11.25
CA ARG A 220 9.17 18.70 -11.75
C ARG A 220 9.28 20.05 -11.07
N ALA A 221 8.17 20.77 -10.93
CA ALA A 221 8.14 22.08 -10.29
C ALA A 221 8.53 21.99 -8.80
N GLU A 222 7.97 21.02 -8.06
CA GLU A 222 8.33 20.80 -6.66
C GLU A 222 9.80 20.35 -6.51
N ALA A 223 10.27 19.42 -7.35
CA ALA A 223 11.67 19.00 -7.32
C ALA A 223 12.63 20.17 -7.59
N ALA A 224 12.31 21.04 -8.56
CA ALA A 224 13.09 22.25 -8.81
C ALA A 224 13.06 23.23 -7.62
N ALA A 225 11.89 23.45 -7.01
CA ALA A 225 11.75 24.32 -5.85
C ALA A 225 12.56 23.84 -4.63
N GLN A 226 12.68 22.51 -4.47
CA GLN A 226 13.48 21.89 -3.40
C GLN A 226 14.94 21.64 -3.82
N ALA A 227 15.37 22.03 -5.03
CA ALA A 227 16.67 21.66 -5.58
C ALA A 227 16.96 20.13 -5.48
N ALA A 228 15.92 19.32 -5.60
CA ALA A 228 15.95 17.86 -5.49
C ALA A 228 16.28 17.23 -6.86
N PRO A 229 17.32 16.38 -6.97
CA PRO A 229 17.60 15.64 -8.19
C PRO A 229 16.43 14.71 -8.55
N LEU A 230 15.74 14.98 -9.66
CA LEU A 230 14.63 14.16 -10.15
C LEU A 230 15.11 13.07 -11.11
N TRP A 231 14.75 11.84 -10.77
CA TRP A 231 14.97 10.65 -11.58
C TRP A 231 13.62 10.04 -11.99
N ILE A 232 13.52 9.57 -13.23
CA ILE A 232 12.30 9.00 -13.81
C ILE A 232 12.60 7.55 -14.23
N ALA A 233 11.81 6.61 -13.72
CA ALA A 233 11.88 5.20 -14.10
C ALA A 233 11.09 4.97 -15.40
N GLU A 234 11.78 5.08 -16.53
CA GLU A 234 11.29 4.86 -17.90
C GLU A 234 11.53 3.41 -18.33
N ALA A 235 11.00 2.96 -19.47
CA ALA A 235 11.14 1.55 -19.89
C ALA A 235 12.62 1.16 -20.11
N GLU A 236 13.44 2.11 -20.51
CA GLU A 236 14.87 1.99 -20.82
C GLU A 236 15.75 2.03 -19.56
N GLY A 237 15.19 2.42 -18.40
CA GLY A 237 15.91 2.48 -17.13
C GLY A 237 15.58 3.73 -16.32
N LEU A 238 16.52 4.13 -15.46
CA LEU A 238 16.39 5.32 -14.63
C LEU A 238 17.10 6.51 -15.26
N ARG A 239 16.31 7.49 -15.72
CA ARG A 239 16.79 8.73 -16.32
C ARG A 239 16.85 9.85 -15.28
N GLY A 240 18.02 10.45 -15.07
CA GLY A 240 18.21 11.55 -14.14
C GLY A 240 18.23 12.95 -14.77
N PRO A 241 18.67 13.97 -14.01
CA PRO A 241 18.86 15.33 -14.51
C PRO A 241 19.86 15.42 -15.67
N ALA A 242 19.81 16.51 -16.43
CA ALA A 242 20.80 16.79 -17.47
C ALA A 242 22.21 16.73 -16.87
N SER A 243 23.13 15.98 -17.50
CA SER A 243 24.49 15.57 -17.04
C SER A 243 24.61 14.27 -16.25
N SER A 244 23.50 13.66 -15.79
CA SER A 244 23.57 12.34 -15.15
C SER A 244 23.70 11.22 -16.19
N THR A 245 24.43 10.16 -15.85
CA THR A 245 24.42 8.92 -16.63
C THR A 245 23.17 8.12 -16.25
N PRO A 246 22.30 7.74 -17.21
CA PRO A 246 21.15 6.90 -16.91
C PRO A 246 21.59 5.54 -16.35
N TYR A 247 20.85 5.03 -15.38
CA TYR A 247 21.04 3.64 -14.94
C TYR A 247 20.20 2.73 -15.84
N GLN A 248 20.81 1.69 -16.40
CA GLN A 248 20.06 0.65 -17.09
C GLN A 248 19.38 -0.22 -16.04
N VAL A 249 18.06 -0.06 -15.93
CA VAL A 249 17.23 -0.75 -14.95
C VAL A 249 16.07 -1.40 -15.67
N GLN A 250 16.21 -2.68 -15.97
CA GLN A 250 15.16 -3.48 -16.58
C GLN A 250 15.01 -4.77 -15.78
N PRO A 251 13.98 -4.86 -14.90
CA PRO A 251 13.67 -6.14 -14.29
C PRO A 251 13.24 -7.10 -15.40
N ALA A 252 13.88 -8.26 -15.48
CA ALA A 252 13.34 -9.34 -16.29
C ALA A 252 12.02 -9.80 -15.64
N ALA A 253 10.95 -9.87 -16.43
CA ALA A 253 9.59 -10.02 -15.91
C ALA A 253 9.41 -11.30 -15.08
N GLU A 254 10.12 -12.36 -15.45
CA GLU A 254 10.21 -13.64 -14.76
C GLU A 254 10.86 -13.57 -13.36
N LEU A 255 11.58 -12.49 -13.05
CA LEU A 255 12.17 -12.27 -11.73
C LEU A 255 11.18 -11.68 -10.74
N VAL A 256 10.10 -11.06 -11.21
CA VAL A 256 9.16 -10.35 -10.35
C VAL A 256 8.13 -11.33 -9.81
N ALA A 257 8.20 -11.63 -8.51
CA ALA A 257 7.30 -12.58 -7.86
C ALA A 257 5.83 -12.14 -7.88
N LEU A 258 5.58 -10.82 -7.85
CA LEU A 258 4.23 -10.26 -7.91
C LEU A 258 3.72 -10.21 -9.36
N ARG A 259 2.48 -10.64 -9.57
CA ARG A 259 1.92 -10.82 -10.92
C ARG A 259 1.33 -9.55 -11.52
N GLY A 260 1.46 -9.42 -12.84
CA GLY A 260 0.88 -8.35 -13.66
C GLY A 260 1.92 -7.34 -14.16
N ALA A 261 1.71 -6.78 -15.34
CA ALA A 261 2.64 -5.83 -15.97
C ALA A 261 2.94 -4.61 -15.07
N HIS A 262 1.93 -4.13 -14.34
CA HIS A 262 2.08 -3.05 -13.38
C HIS A 262 3.04 -3.38 -12.21
N GLN A 263 3.23 -4.66 -11.87
CA GLN A 263 4.23 -5.06 -10.88
C GLN A 263 5.65 -5.03 -11.46
N VAL A 264 5.82 -5.28 -12.75
CA VAL A 264 7.09 -5.07 -13.46
C VAL A 264 7.45 -3.58 -13.47
N GLU A 265 6.47 -2.70 -13.66
CA GLU A 265 6.66 -1.24 -13.52
C GLU A 265 7.05 -0.85 -12.08
N ASN A 266 6.36 -1.39 -11.07
CA ASN A 266 6.70 -1.17 -9.67
C ASN A 266 8.12 -1.68 -9.33
N ALA A 267 8.51 -2.82 -9.90
CA ALA A 267 9.86 -3.40 -9.74
C ALA A 267 10.92 -2.53 -10.41
N ARG A 268 10.62 -1.96 -11.59
CA ARG A 268 11.53 -1.02 -12.26
C ARG A 268 11.78 0.22 -11.42
N LEU A 269 10.72 0.77 -10.83
CA LEU A 269 10.81 1.89 -9.90
C LEU A 269 11.65 1.52 -8.66
N ALA A 270 11.35 0.37 -8.04
CA ALA A 270 12.07 -0.11 -6.86
C ALA A 270 13.56 -0.35 -7.14
N LEU A 271 13.90 -1.00 -8.25
CA LEU A 271 15.29 -1.20 -8.67
C LEU A 271 15.98 0.14 -8.94
N GLY A 272 15.29 1.10 -9.56
CA GLY A 272 15.81 2.45 -9.78
C GLY A 272 16.21 3.13 -8.47
N VAL A 273 15.39 2.96 -7.43
CA VAL A 273 15.70 3.45 -6.07
C VAL A 273 16.97 2.80 -5.53
N ILE A 274 17.08 1.47 -5.58
CA ILE A 274 18.27 0.76 -5.06
C ILE A 274 19.52 1.15 -5.86
N GLN A 275 19.46 1.21 -7.19
CA GLN A 275 20.59 1.58 -8.04
C GLN A 275 21.07 3.01 -7.77
N LEU A 276 20.14 3.95 -7.58
CA LEU A 276 20.48 5.32 -7.21
C LEU A 276 21.21 5.36 -5.86
N LEU A 277 20.71 4.63 -4.86
CA LEU A 277 21.32 4.57 -3.54
C LEU A 277 22.67 3.85 -3.56
N ARG A 278 22.87 2.85 -4.43
CA ARG A 278 24.18 2.21 -4.64
C ARG A 278 25.22 3.20 -5.16
N GLY A 279 24.83 4.06 -6.11
CA GLY A 279 25.66 5.17 -6.58
C GLY A 279 26.04 6.15 -5.45
N ALA A 280 25.28 6.17 -4.36
CA ALA A 280 25.54 6.95 -3.15
C ALA A 280 26.16 6.13 -1.99
N GLY A 281 26.64 4.91 -2.24
CA GLY A 281 27.39 4.10 -1.28
C GLY A 281 26.62 2.95 -0.61
N LEU A 282 25.33 2.75 -0.92
CA LEU A 282 24.59 1.57 -0.47
C LEU A 282 25.20 0.28 -1.04
N GLN A 283 25.39 -0.73 -0.20
CA GLN A 283 26.04 -2.00 -0.57
C GLN A 283 24.99 -3.10 -0.79
N VAL A 284 24.26 -3.05 -1.90
CA VAL A 284 23.33 -4.11 -2.31
C VAL A 284 23.77 -4.67 -3.66
N GLU A 285 24.27 -5.89 -3.70
CA GLU A 285 24.75 -6.49 -4.95
C GLU A 285 23.59 -6.86 -5.92
N PRO A 286 23.84 -6.96 -7.24
CA PRO A 286 22.83 -7.36 -8.22
C PRO A 286 22.10 -8.65 -7.86
N VAL A 287 22.84 -9.63 -7.34
CA VAL A 287 22.27 -10.91 -6.90
C VAL A 287 21.25 -10.74 -5.76
N ALA A 288 21.49 -9.80 -4.83
CA ALA A 288 20.56 -9.50 -3.75
C ALA A 288 19.30 -8.77 -4.27
N MET A 289 19.47 -7.88 -5.26
CA MET A 289 18.33 -7.24 -5.91
C MET A 289 17.43 -8.25 -6.63
N GLU A 290 18.03 -9.15 -7.41
CA GLU A 290 17.28 -10.24 -8.07
C GLU A 290 16.59 -11.16 -7.08
N GLN A 291 17.30 -11.55 -6.00
CA GLN A 291 16.74 -12.38 -4.96
C GLN A 291 15.54 -11.71 -4.29
N GLY A 292 15.66 -10.44 -3.93
CA GLY A 292 14.57 -9.66 -3.33
C GLY A 292 13.33 -9.61 -4.22
N LEU A 293 13.49 -9.38 -5.52
CA LEU A 293 12.36 -9.39 -6.47
C LEU A 293 11.74 -10.77 -6.67
N ARG A 294 12.54 -11.84 -6.62
CA ARG A 294 12.06 -13.23 -6.73
C ARG A 294 11.32 -13.71 -5.49
N THR A 295 11.64 -13.17 -4.32
CA THR A 295 11.06 -13.65 -3.04
C THR A 295 10.08 -12.70 -2.38
N VAL A 296 9.92 -11.48 -2.89
CA VAL A 296 8.98 -10.51 -2.33
C VAL A 296 7.56 -11.11 -2.25
N ARG A 297 6.93 -10.95 -1.09
CA ARG A 297 5.54 -11.34 -0.86
C ARG A 297 4.73 -10.11 -0.51
N TRP A 298 3.61 -9.94 -1.20
CA TRP A 298 2.70 -8.84 -0.94
C TRP A 298 1.25 -9.31 -1.10
N PRO A 299 0.64 -9.79 0.00
CA PRO A 299 -0.66 -10.46 -0.07
C PRO A 299 -1.80 -9.57 -0.61
N GLY A 300 -2.77 -10.20 -1.27
CA GLY A 300 -3.91 -9.53 -1.89
C GLY A 300 -3.56 -8.63 -3.08
N ARG A 301 -2.46 -8.93 -3.80
CA ARG A 301 -2.00 -8.20 -5.00
C ARG A 301 -1.64 -9.16 -6.12
N GLY A 302 -2.66 -9.61 -6.86
CA GLY A 302 -2.54 -10.67 -7.85
C GLY A 302 -2.03 -11.98 -7.24
N GLU A 303 -2.44 -12.28 -6.01
CA GLU A 303 -1.98 -13.42 -5.23
C GLU A 303 -2.72 -14.70 -5.65
N ILE A 304 -1.98 -15.77 -5.96
CA ILE A 304 -2.58 -17.08 -6.24
C ILE A 304 -2.54 -17.90 -4.96
N LEU A 305 -3.72 -18.30 -4.46
CA LEU A 305 -3.87 -19.02 -3.19
C LEU A 305 -4.17 -20.52 -3.37
N ALA A 306 -4.60 -20.93 -4.56
CA ALA A 306 -4.82 -22.33 -4.88
C ALA A 306 -4.59 -22.60 -6.38
N GLN A 307 -4.31 -23.87 -6.68
CA GLN A 307 -4.21 -24.41 -8.03
C GLN A 307 -5.33 -25.45 -8.21
N HIS A 308 -5.87 -25.56 -9.42
CA HIS A 308 -6.91 -26.52 -9.82
C HIS A 308 -8.22 -26.55 -8.98
N PRO A 309 -9.13 -25.57 -9.13
CA PRO A 309 -9.03 -24.38 -10.00
C PRO A 309 -8.03 -23.37 -9.48
N THR A 310 -7.51 -22.53 -10.36
CA THR A 310 -6.67 -21.41 -9.92
C THR A 310 -7.53 -20.42 -9.14
N ILE A 311 -7.10 -20.02 -7.94
CA ILE A 311 -7.78 -18.97 -7.17
C ILE A 311 -6.87 -17.76 -7.07
N LEU A 312 -7.23 -16.70 -7.80
CA LEU A 312 -6.57 -15.40 -7.80
C LEU A 312 -7.29 -14.44 -6.87
N VAL A 313 -6.54 -13.73 -6.03
CA VAL A 313 -7.06 -12.72 -5.10
C VAL A 313 -6.36 -11.39 -5.33
N ASP A 314 -7.14 -10.32 -5.45
CA ASP A 314 -6.61 -8.97 -5.67
C ASP A 314 -7.46 -7.88 -5.03
N GLY A 315 -6.80 -6.83 -4.53
CA GLY A 315 -7.42 -5.69 -3.88
C GLY A 315 -7.85 -4.54 -4.80
N ALA A 316 -7.96 -4.74 -6.12
CA ALA A 316 -8.47 -3.74 -7.06
C ALA A 316 -9.78 -3.13 -6.56
N MET A 317 -9.89 -1.80 -6.61
CA MET A 317 -10.97 -1.04 -5.95
C MET A 317 -11.38 0.22 -6.71
N ASN A 318 -10.96 0.36 -7.96
CA ASN A 318 -11.41 1.37 -8.92
C ASN A 318 -11.18 0.87 -10.36
N ARG A 319 -11.77 1.56 -11.34
CA ARG A 319 -11.66 1.24 -12.78
C ARG A 319 -10.21 0.98 -13.23
N ALA A 320 -9.28 1.89 -12.91
CA ALA A 320 -7.88 1.74 -13.31
C ALA A 320 -7.21 0.47 -12.74
N SER A 321 -7.45 0.14 -11.47
CA SER A 321 -6.95 -1.12 -10.89
C SER A 321 -7.65 -2.36 -11.44
N ALA A 322 -8.93 -2.25 -11.80
CA ALA A 322 -9.67 -3.33 -12.45
C ALA A 322 -9.11 -3.63 -13.85
N GLU A 323 -8.71 -2.62 -14.62
CA GLU A 323 -8.05 -2.81 -15.92
C GLU A 323 -6.73 -3.57 -15.77
N ARG A 324 -5.91 -3.19 -14.77
CA ARG A 324 -4.65 -3.87 -14.46
C ARG A 324 -4.85 -5.31 -13.97
N LEU A 325 -5.92 -5.57 -13.20
CA LEU A 325 -6.28 -6.93 -12.78
C LEU A 325 -6.72 -7.79 -13.96
N ARG A 326 -7.53 -7.23 -14.87
CA ARG A 326 -7.96 -7.91 -16.10
C ARG A 326 -6.77 -8.29 -16.99
N GLU A 327 -5.82 -7.39 -17.15
CA GLU A 327 -4.55 -7.69 -17.83
C GLU A 327 -3.80 -8.84 -17.12
N ALA A 328 -3.74 -8.82 -15.79
CA ALA A 328 -3.04 -9.83 -15.00
C ALA A 328 -3.71 -11.21 -15.09
N TRP A 329 -5.04 -11.30 -15.02
CA TRP A 329 -5.73 -12.59 -15.11
C TRP A 329 -5.69 -13.18 -16.52
N ARG A 330 -5.60 -12.34 -17.57
CA ARG A 330 -5.53 -12.82 -18.96
C ARG A 330 -4.20 -13.51 -19.26
N ALA A 331 -3.17 -13.21 -18.47
CA ALA A 331 -1.88 -13.89 -18.52
C ALA A 331 -1.88 -15.24 -17.79
N ILE A 332 -2.95 -15.61 -17.09
CA ILE A 332 -3.11 -16.91 -16.45
C ILE A 332 -3.88 -17.81 -17.41
N PRO A 333 -3.35 -18.99 -17.81
CA PRO A 333 -4.11 -19.93 -18.62
C PRO A 333 -5.36 -20.43 -17.87
N HIS A 334 -6.54 -20.30 -18.47
CA HIS A 334 -7.81 -20.80 -17.92
C HIS A 334 -8.86 -21.00 -19.02
N GLN A 335 -9.84 -21.88 -18.77
CA GLN A 335 -10.97 -22.10 -19.69
C GLN A 335 -12.11 -21.09 -19.46
N ARG A 336 -12.54 -20.92 -18.20
CA ARG A 336 -13.57 -19.95 -17.81
C ARG A 336 -13.11 -19.13 -16.62
N LEU A 337 -13.61 -17.90 -16.57
CA LEU A 337 -13.47 -17.02 -15.41
C LEU A 337 -14.75 -17.05 -14.57
N ILE A 338 -14.59 -17.32 -13.29
CA ILE A 338 -15.61 -17.16 -12.25
C ILE A 338 -15.19 -15.98 -11.38
N LEU A 339 -15.99 -14.91 -11.39
CA LEU A 339 -15.68 -13.67 -10.70
C LEU A 339 -16.46 -13.59 -9.39
N VAL A 340 -15.76 -13.56 -8.26
CA VAL A 340 -16.33 -13.21 -6.95
C VAL A 340 -16.06 -11.72 -6.71
N PHE A 341 -17.11 -10.91 -6.70
CA PHE A 341 -16.98 -9.45 -6.70
C PHE A 341 -17.77 -8.78 -5.58
N GLY A 342 -17.08 -7.98 -4.77
CA GLY A 342 -17.69 -7.08 -3.80
C GLY A 342 -16.89 -5.79 -3.73
N ALA A 343 -17.54 -4.67 -3.44
CA ALA A 343 -16.90 -3.36 -3.49
C ALA A 343 -17.17 -2.53 -2.22
N LEU A 344 -16.41 -1.45 -2.05
CA LEU A 344 -16.73 -0.41 -1.07
C LEU A 344 -17.76 0.57 -1.65
N ALA A 345 -18.68 1.04 -0.81
CA ALA A 345 -19.79 1.91 -1.22
C ALA A 345 -19.33 3.28 -1.75
N ASP A 346 -18.16 3.76 -1.32
CA ASP A 346 -17.58 5.05 -1.74
C ASP A 346 -16.70 4.96 -2.99
N LYS A 347 -16.67 3.81 -3.68
CA LYS A 347 -15.85 3.57 -4.87
C LYS A 347 -16.69 3.50 -6.14
N ASP A 348 -16.01 3.62 -7.28
CA ASP A 348 -16.59 3.51 -8.62
C ASP A 348 -16.90 2.04 -8.94
N ILE A 349 -18.02 1.55 -8.40
CA ILE A 349 -18.46 0.15 -8.56
C ILE A 349 -18.81 -0.12 -10.02
N GLU A 350 -19.51 0.81 -10.68
CA GLU A 350 -19.94 0.69 -12.07
C GLU A 350 -18.74 0.63 -13.02
N GLY A 351 -17.76 1.53 -12.88
CA GLY A 351 -16.55 1.51 -13.71
C GLY A 351 -15.68 0.27 -13.48
N MET A 352 -15.69 -0.34 -12.28
CA MET A 352 -15.08 -1.65 -12.07
C MET A 352 -15.87 -2.77 -12.75
N ALA A 353 -17.20 -2.77 -12.61
CA ALA A 353 -18.06 -3.80 -13.19
C ALA A 353 -17.97 -3.80 -14.72
N GLU A 354 -17.99 -2.61 -15.35
CA GLU A 354 -17.81 -2.43 -16.80
C GLU A 354 -16.54 -3.13 -17.32
N VAL A 355 -15.46 -3.09 -16.54
CA VAL A 355 -14.17 -3.67 -16.92
C VAL A 355 -14.11 -5.18 -16.68
N LEU A 356 -14.60 -5.64 -15.53
CA LEU A 356 -14.37 -7.00 -15.02
C LEU A 356 -15.45 -8.00 -15.45
N VAL A 357 -16.72 -7.59 -15.43
CA VAL A 357 -17.88 -8.47 -15.62
C VAL A 357 -17.95 -9.09 -17.02
N PRO A 358 -17.65 -8.37 -18.13
CA PRO A 358 -17.85 -8.92 -19.47
C PRO A 358 -17.05 -10.18 -19.79
N GLU A 359 -15.95 -10.46 -19.08
CA GLU A 359 -15.13 -11.67 -19.29
C GLU A 359 -15.54 -12.84 -18.39
N ALA A 360 -16.41 -12.62 -17.40
CA ALA A 360 -16.79 -13.63 -16.44
C ALA A 360 -17.94 -14.50 -16.98
N ALA A 361 -17.74 -15.82 -17.00
CA ALA A 361 -18.81 -16.78 -17.31
C ALA A 361 -19.85 -16.87 -16.17
N ILE A 362 -19.39 -16.65 -14.93
CA ILE A 362 -20.23 -16.60 -13.73
C ILE A 362 -19.76 -15.43 -12.87
N VAL A 363 -20.69 -14.63 -12.37
CA VAL A 363 -20.42 -13.59 -11.37
C VAL A 363 -21.12 -13.95 -10.07
N ILE A 364 -20.37 -13.91 -8.96
CA ILE A 364 -20.90 -14.09 -7.61
C ILE A 364 -20.69 -12.77 -6.89
N VAL A 365 -21.77 -12.03 -6.75
CA VAL A 365 -21.80 -10.79 -5.99
C VAL A 365 -21.77 -11.09 -4.51
N THR A 366 -20.91 -10.38 -3.79
CA THR A 366 -20.72 -10.55 -2.36
C THR A 366 -20.41 -9.22 -1.68
N ARG A 367 -20.24 -9.26 -0.35
CA ARG A 367 -19.82 -8.14 0.48
C ARG A 367 -18.80 -8.60 1.51
N SER A 368 -17.89 -7.71 1.87
CA SER A 368 -17.02 -7.93 3.03
C SER A 368 -17.77 -7.59 4.32
N ARG A 369 -17.19 -7.94 5.47
CA ARG A 369 -17.69 -7.54 6.79
C ARG A 369 -17.34 -6.10 7.16
N HIS A 370 -16.59 -5.40 6.32
CA HIS A 370 -16.15 -4.04 6.60
C HIS A 370 -17.35 -3.06 6.56
N PRO A 371 -17.46 -2.08 7.49
CA PRO A 371 -18.60 -1.15 7.54
C PRO A 371 -18.83 -0.32 6.28
N ARG A 372 -17.76 -0.08 5.50
CA ARG A 372 -17.83 0.65 4.22
C ARG A 372 -18.17 -0.24 3.01
N SER A 373 -18.38 -1.55 3.20
CA SER A 373 -18.75 -2.44 2.12
C SER A 373 -20.09 -2.01 1.52
N ALA A 374 -20.17 -1.95 0.20
CA ALA A 374 -21.44 -1.82 -0.50
C ALA A 374 -22.32 -3.05 -0.21
N SER A 375 -23.65 -2.88 -0.25
CA SER A 375 -24.57 -4.01 -0.15
C SER A 375 -24.50 -4.86 -1.41
N GLU A 376 -24.83 -6.14 -1.28
CA GLU A 376 -24.94 -7.09 -2.39
C GLU A 376 -25.91 -6.57 -3.47
N THR A 377 -26.98 -5.87 -3.08
CA THR A 377 -27.94 -5.27 -4.02
C THR A 377 -27.35 -4.10 -4.80
N GLN A 378 -26.53 -3.26 -4.16
CA GLN A 378 -25.83 -2.15 -4.83
C GLN A 378 -24.82 -2.70 -5.85
N VAL A 379 -24.02 -3.69 -5.46
CA VAL A 379 -23.05 -4.32 -6.37
C VAL A 379 -23.76 -5.06 -7.50
N ALA A 380 -24.83 -5.80 -7.22
CA ALA A 380 -25.61 -6.50 -8.24
C ALA A 380 -26.22 -5.54 -9.26
N SER A 381 -26.73 -4.38 -8.81
CA SER A 381 -27.24 -3.33 -9.71
C SER A 381 -26.16 -2.81 -10.66
N ALA A 382 -24.93 -2.65 -10.19
CA ALA A 382 -23.79 -2.21 -11.02
C ALA A 382 -23.28 -3.31 -11.97
N VAL A 383 -23.43 -4.59 -11.60
CA VAL A 383 -23.04 -5.74 -12.42
C VAL A 383 -24.06 -6.00 -13.55
N ALA A 384 -25.35 -5.82 -13.29
CA ALA A 384 -26.43 -6.22 -14.18
C ALA A 384 -26.31 -5.72 -15.64
N PRO A 385 -25.90 -4.47 -15.93
CA PRO A 385 -25.77 -3.98 -17.30
C PRO A 385 -24.70 -4.68 -18.15
N TYR A 386 -23.71 -5.31 -17.50
CA TYR A 386 -22.53 -5.89 -18.16
C TYR A 386 -22.53 -7.42 -18.16
N LEU A 387 -23.53 -8.05 -17.55
CA LEU A 387 -23.59 -9.48 -17.35
C LEU A 387 -23.92 -10.22 -18.67
N HIS A 388 -23.05 -11.15 -19.05
CA HIS A 388 -23.30 -12.07 -20.19
C HIS A 388 -23.62 -13.51 -19.75
N GLY A 389 -23.24 -13.87 -18.51
CA GLY A 389 -23.40 -15.20 -17.94
C GLY A 389 -24.41 -15.27 -16.80
N ALA A 390 -24.23 -16.24 -15.91
CA ALA A 390 -25.04 -16.37 -14.70
C ALA A 390 -24.55 -15.45 -13.58
N SER A 391 -25.46 -14.94 -12.76
CA SER A 391 -25.13 -14.15 -11.56
C SER A 391 -25.80 -14.70 -10.31
N TYR A 392 -25.06 -14.72 -9.21
CA TYR A 392 -25.50 -15.17 -7.90
C TYR A 392 -25.15 -14.12 -6.85
N GLN A 393 -25.85 -14.12 -5.71
CA GLN A 393 -25.60 -13.21 -4.61
C GLN A 393 -25.38 -13.98 -3.31
N THR A 394 -24.44 -13.51 -2.49
CA THR A 394 -24.14 -14.06 -1.16
C THR A 394 -23.92 -12.92 -0.17
N ALA A 395 -24.16 -13.18 1.11
CA ALA A 395 -24.04 -12.17 2.16
C ALA A 395 -22.60 -12.00 2.70
N ASP A 396 -21.66 -12.88 2.32
CA ASP A 396 -20.26 -12.87 2.79
C ASP A 396 -19.35 -13.57 1.76
N VAL A 397 -18.05 -13.29 1.80
CA VAL A 397 -17.04 -13.80 0.86
C VAL A 397 -16.82 -15.30 1.01
N SER A 398 -16.89 -15.85 2.23
CA SER A 398 -16.73 -17.31 2.45
C SER A 398 -17.75 -18.15 1.66
N PRO A 399 -19.08 -17.95 1.81
CA PRO A 399 -20.05 -18.68 1.00
C PRO A 399 -19.96 -18.35 -0.49
N ALA A 400 -19.52 -17.14 -0.86
CA ALA A 400 -19.25 -16.79 -2.27
C ALA A 400 -18.15 -17.67 -2.87
N LEU A 401 -17.07 -17.90 -2.11
CA LEU A 401 -15.93 -18.69 -2.54
C LEU A 401 -16.25 -20.18 -2.58
N GLU A 402 -17.03 -20.68 -1.61
CA GLU A 402 -17.56 -22.05 -1.63
C GLU A 402 -18.43 -22.29 -2.87
N LEU A 403 -19.33 -21.36 -3.17
CA LEU A 403 -20.17 -21.42 -4.37
C LEU A 403 -19.35 -21.34 -5.66
N ALA A 404 -18.33 -20.47 -5.72
CA ALA A 404 -17.41 -20.38 -6.85
C ALA A 404 -16.71 -21.73 -7.11
N ARG A 405 -16.25 -22.39 -6.05
CA ARG A 405 -15.59 -23.70 -6.12
C ARG A 405 -16.53 -24.80 -6.58
N GLN A 406 -17.81 -24.75 -6.24
CA GLN A 406 -18.80 -25.72 -6.72
C GLN A 406 -19.05 -25.59 -8.24
N PHE A 407 -18.94 -24.38 -8.80
CA PHE A 407 -19.09 -24.16 -10.25
C PHE A 407 -17.83 -24.41 -11.07
N ALA A 408 -16.66 -24.36 -10.44
CA ALA A 408 -15.37 -24.40 -11.11
C ALA A 408 -14.95 -25.83 -11.53
N ALA A 409 -14.48 -25.96 -12.76
CA ALA A 409 -13.68 -27.09 -13.20
C ALA A 409 -12.19 -26.88 -12.85
N PRO A 410 -11.35 -27.94 -12.85
CA PRO A 410 -9.92 -27.82 -12.52
C PRO A 410 -9.12 -26.82 -13.36
N ASP A 411 -9.54 -26.55 -14.60
CA ASP A 411 -8.85 -25.61 -15.51
C ASP A 411 -9.48 -24.22 -15.54
N ASP A 412 -10.45 -23.95 -14.66
CA ASP A 412 -11.05 -22.62 -14.51
C ASP A 412 -10.23 -21.71 -13.59
N LEU A 413 -10.49 -20.41 -13.71
CA LEU A 413 -9.97 -19.37 -12.84
C LEU A 413 -11.09 -18.80 -11.99
N ILE A 414 -10.92 -18.82 -10.67
CA ILE A 414 -11.72 -18.04 -9.73
C ILE A 414 -10.94 -16.77 -9.39
N CYS A 415 -11.50 -15.60 -9.67
CA CYS A 415 -10.93 -14.32 -9.26
C CYS A 415 -11.79 -13.68 -8.16
N VAL A 416 -11.20 -13.37 -7.00
CA VAL A 416 -11.87 -12.70 -5.87
C VAL A 416 -11.32 -11.28 -5.72
N THR A 417 -12.18 -10.27 -5.89
CA THR A 417 -11.72 -8.87 -5.99
C THR A 417 -12.79 -7.82 -5.65
N GLY A 418 -12.41 -6.55 -5.76
CA GLY A 418 -13.24 -5.35 -5.66
C GLY A 418 -12.97 -4.51 -4.39
N SER A 419 -12.23 -5.07 -3.44
CA SER A 419 -11.54 -4.31 -2.39
C SER A 419 -10.48 -5.15 -1.69
N LEU A 420 -9.58 -4.47 -0.98
CA LEU A 420 -8.65 -5.10 -0.03
C LEU A 420 -9.37 -5.95 1.04
N PHE A 421 -10.56 -5.56 1.47
CA PHE A 421 -11.33 -6.29 2.49
C PHE A 421 -11.96 -7.57 1.94
N VAL A 422 -12.37 -7.56 0.67
CA VAL A 422 -12.82 -8.78 -0.02
C VAL A 422 -11.65 -9.73 -0.23
N ALA A 423 -10.49 -9.20 -0.61
CA ALA A 423 -9.26 -9.99 -0.72
C ALA A 423 -8.84 -10.62 0.62
N ALA A 424 -8.87 -9.84 1.71
CA ALA A 424 -8.59 -10.36 3.05
C ALA A 424 -9.60 -11.45 3.45
N ALA A 425 -10.90 -11.23 3.29
CA ALA A 425 -11.91 -12.24 3.63
C ALA A 425 -11.74 -13.54 2.82
N ALA A 426 -11.30 -13.46 1.55
CA ALA A 426 -10.97 -14.63 0.75
C ALA A 426 -9.77 -15.40 1.29
N ARG A 427 -8.70 -14.69 1.70
CA ARG A 427 -7.54 -15.32 2.36
C ARG A 427 -7.92 -16.02 3.65
N GLU A 428 -8.78 -15.41 4.47
CA GLU A 428 -9.29 -16.02 5.71
C GLU A 428 -10.07 -17.30 5.43
N ALA A 429 -11.00 -17.26 4.46
CA ALA A 429 -11.79 -18.43 4.06
C ALA A 429 -10.93 -19.60 3.55
N LEU A 430 -9.71 -19.31 3.08
CA LEU A 430 -8.75 -20.29 2.57
C LEU A 430 -7.71 -20.72 3.61
N GLY A 431 -7.74 -20.19 4.83
CA GLY A 431 -6.75 -20.48 5.86
C GLY A 431 -5.37 -19.87 5.57
N CYS A 432 -5.31 -18.82 4.75
CA CYS A 432 -4.07 -18.14 4.35
C CYS A 432 -3.77 -16.88 5.19
N SER A 433 -4.50 -16.66 6.29
CA SER A 433 -4.22 -15.63 7.29
C SER A 433 -3.39 -16.24 8.43
N GLU A 434 -2.13 -15.83 8.56
CA GLU A 434 -1.26 -16.27 9.67
C GLU A 434 -1.68 -15.65 11.01
N GLU A 435 -2.22 -14.43 10.98
CA GLU A 435 -2.68 -13.68 12.14
C GLU A 435 -3.97 -12.91 11.83
N ARG A 436 -4.74 -12.56 12.86
CA ARG A 436 -6.00 -11.82 12.76
C ARG A 436 -6.28 -11.09 14.08
N ASP A 437 -6.73 -9.85 13.96
CA ASP A 437 -7.25 -9.05 15.09
C ASP A 437 -8.77 -9.24 15.28
#